data_AF-A0A3D4GX72-F1
#
_entry.id   AF-A0A3D4GX72-F1
#
_cell.length_a   1.000
_cell.length_b   1.000
_cell.length_c   1.000
_cell.angle_alpha   90.00
_cell.angle_beta   90.00
_cell.angle_gamma   90.00
#
_symmetry.space_group_name_H-M   'P 1'
#
loop_
_entity.id
_entity.type
_entity.pdbx_description
1 polymer ?
#
loop_
_entity_poly.entity_id
_entity_poly.type
_entity_poly.pdbx_seq_one_letter_code
_entity_poly.pdbx_strand_id
1 'polypeptide(L)'
;AIVNGTPPDEGVMIELGAAIALGKKTFLFRDDFRRCTDSENYPLNLMLFTGLPEAGWEQYYYTSIDEISSAEKALVKWIRGEL
;
A
#
# COMPACT_ATOMS: atom_id res chain seq x y z
N ALA A 1 1.44 -6.09 -1.33
CA ALA A 1 0.64 -6.75 -0.29
C ALA A 1 -0.83 -6.49 -0.57
N ILE A 2 -1.68 -7.51 -0.49
CA ILE A 2 -3.14 -7.35 -0.61
C ILE A 2 -3.67 -7.09 0.80
N VAL A 3 -4.20 -5.90 1.06
CA VAL A 3 -4.61 -5.43 2.40
C VAL A 3 -6.14 -5.35 2.53
N ASN A 4 -6.83 -6.31 1.92
CA ASN A 4 -8.27 -6.46 2.00
C ASN A 4 -8.72 -6.96 3.36
N GLY A 5 -9.97 -6.66 3.73
CA GLY A 5 -10.53 -6.94 5.04
C GLY A 5 -10.66 -5.70 5.92
N THR A 6 -11.44 -5.84 6.99
CA THR A 6 -11.65 -4.82 8.02
C THR A 6 -11.66 -5.50 9.40
N PRO A 7 -10.51 -5.67 10.06
CA PRO A 7 -9.15 -5.26 9.64
C PRO A 7 -8.53 -6.19 8.56
N PRO A 8 -7.43 -5.77 7.91
CA PRO A 8 -6.65 -6.64 7.02
C PRO A 8 -6.12 -7.90 7.71
N ASP A 9 -5.84 -8.95 6.94
CA ASP A 9 -5.32 -10.23 7.43
C ASP A 9 -4.00 -10.09 8.20
N GLU A 10 -3.92 -10.68 9.39
CA GLU A 10 -2.75 -10.58 10.28
C GLU A 10 -1.48 -11.17 9.68
N GLY A 11 -1.58 -12.27 8.92
CA GLY A 11 -0.44 -12.89 8.25
C GLY A 11 0.21 -11.93 7.25
N VAL A 12 -0.61 -11.22 6.48
CA VAL A 12 -0.13 -10.18 5.56
C VAL A 12 0.53 -9.02 6.33
N MET A 13 0.02 -8.66 7.52
CA MET A 13 0.61 -7.59 8.33
C MET A 13 2.02 -7.96 8.83
N ILE A 14 2.25 -9.23 9.19
CA ILE A 14 3.57 -9.73 9.61
C ILE A 14 4.56 -9.65 8.45
N GLU A 15 4.16 -10.14 7.28
CA GLU A 15 5.01 -10.12 6.07
C GLU A 15 5.34 -8.69 5.64
N LEU A 16 4.35 -7.80 5.69
CA LEU A 16 4.52 -6.40 5.34
C LEU A 16 5.44 -5.69 6.34
N GLY A 17 5.27 -5.90 7.65
CA GLY A 17 6.15 -5.35 8.68
C GLY A 17 7.60 -5.79 8.49
N ALA A 18 7.83 -7.08 8.19
CA ALA A 18 9.17 -7.58 7.89
C ALA A 18 9.76 -6.96 6.62
N ALA A 19 8.96 -6.80 5.55
CA ALA A 19 9.41 -6.15 4.32
C ALA A 19 9.81 -4.68 4.55
N ILE A 20 9.02 -3.94 5.33
CA ILE A 20 9.32 -2.55 5.73
C ILE A 20 10.63 -2.49 6.52
N ALA A 21 10.79 -3.35 7.52
CA ALA A 21 12.00 -3.39 8.34
C ALA A 21 13.27 -3.73 7.54
N LEU A 22 13.14 -4.53 6.47
CA LEU A 22 14.22 -4.88 5.55
C LEU A 22 14.47 -3.83 4.46
N GLY A 23 13.76 -2.70 4.48
CA GLY A 23 13.89 -1.64 3.47
C GLY A 23 13.43 -2.06 2.08
N LYS A 24 12.56 -3.08 1.96
CA LYS A 24 12.02 -3.50 0.67
C LYS A 24 11.00 -2.48 0.17
N LYS A 25 10.99 -2.23 -1.14
CA LYS A 25 9.92 -1.44 -1.77
C LYS A 25 8.59 -2.20 -1.62
N THR A 26 7.58 -1.53 -1.08
CA THR A 26 6.26 -2.11 -0.84
C THR A 26 5.20 -1.38 -1.67
N PHE A 27 4.21 -2.13 -2.13
CA PHE A 27 3.05 -1.62 -2.87
C PHE A 27 1.81 -2.27 -2.27
N LEU A 28 0.77 -1.48 -2.00
CA LEU A 28 -0.42 -1.92 -1.27
C LEU A 28 -1.60 -1.98 -2.23
N PHE A 29 -2.30 -3.10 -2.29
CA PHE A 29 -3.51 -3.26 -3.09
C PHE A 29 -4.71 -3.46 -2.16
N ARG A 30 -5.79 -2.74 -2.41
CA ARG A 30 -7.05 -2.87 -1.68
C ARG A 30 -8.26 -2.52 -2.53
N ASP A 31 -9.14 -3.47 -2.78
CA ASP A 31 -10.44 -3.25 -3.43
C ASP A 31 -11.60 -3.22 -2.40
N ASP A 32 -11.30 -3.35 -1.11
CA ASP A 32 -12.24 -3.17 0.00
C ASP A 32 -12.32 -1.70 0.44
N PHE A 33 -13.46 -1.06 0.16
CA PHE A 33 -13.69 0.37 0.42
C PHE A 33 -14.17 0.69 1.84
N ARG A 34 -14.37 -0.33 2.68
CA ARG A 34 -14.82 -0.11 4.07
C ARG A 34 -13.71 0.53 4.88
N ARG A 35 -14.00 1.64 5.55
CA ARG A 35 -13.06 2.30 6.47
C ARG A 35 -13.00 1.54 7.80
N CYS A 36 -11.80 1.28 8.28
CA CYS A 36 -11.55 0.63 9.58
C CYS A 36 -10.60 1.46 10.46
N THR A 37 -10.70 2.78 10.32
CA THR A 37 -9.84 3.78 10.99
C THR A 37 -10.61 5.09 11.08
N ASP A 38 -10.33 5.87 12.12
CA ASP A 38 -10.91 7.20 12.34
C ASP A 38 -10.16 8.30 11.55
N SER A 39 -9.15 7.92 10.76
CA SER A 39 -8.40 8.84 9.91
C SER A 39 -9.14 9.12 8.60
N GLU A 40 -9.26 10.40 8.25
CA GLU A 40 -9.79 10.82 6.96
C GLU A 40 -8.78 10.66 5.81
N ASN A 41 -7.48 10.70 6.13
CA ASN A 41 -6.41 10.65 5.14
C ASN A 41 -5.94 9.22 4.86
N TYR A 42 -5.87 8.39 5.90
CA TYR A 42 -5.34 7.03 5.78
C TYR A 42 -6.49 6.03 5.92
N PRO A 43 -6.74 5.16 4.93
CA PRO A 43 -7.88 4.24 4.96
C PRO A 43 -7.69 2.99 5.83
N LEU A 44 -6.48 2.81 6.38
CA LEU A 44 -6.06 1.67 7.20
C LEU A 44 -5.22 2.13 8.41
N ASN A 45 -4.76 1.18 9.23
CA ASN A 45 -3.83 1.42 10.32
C ASN A 45 -2.55 2.14 9.82
N LEU A 46 -2.12 3.18 10.55
CA LEU A 46 -0.98 4.03 10.19
C LEU A 46 0.33 3.26 10.01
N MET A 47 0.51 2.13 10.71
CA MET A 47 1.72 1.31 10.61
C MET A 47 1.94 0.73 9.20
N LEU A 48 0.90 0.64 8.38
CA LEU A 48 1.05 0.16 6.98
C LEU A 48 1.67 1.22 6.07
N PHE A 49 1.57 2.50 6.44
CA PHE A 49 2.05 3.62 5.65
C PHE A 49 3.47 4.03 6.02
N THR A 50 4.03 3.52 7.13
CA THR A 50 5.41 3.84 7.55
C THR A 50 6.48 3.33 6.59
N GLY A 51 6.13 2.39 5.72
CA GLY A 51 6.99 1.90 4.64
C GLY A 51 6.88 2.67 3.33
N LEU A 52 6.01 3.68 3.26
CA LEU A 52 5.73 4.47 2.06
C LEU A 52 6.28 5.89 2.22
N PRO A 53 6.45 6.64 1.11
CA PRO A 53 6.84 8.06 1.19
C PRO A 53 5.81 8.88 1.96
N GLU A 54 6.28 9.88 2.71
CA GLU A 54 5.40 10.79 3.48
C GLU A 54 4.40 11.54 2.57
N ALA A 55 4.87 12.00 1.42
CA ALA A 55 4.06 12.64 0.39
C ALA A 55 3.90 11.72 -0.83
N GLY A 56 2.68 11.62 -1.37
CA GLY A 56 2.40 10.84 -2.57
C GLY A 56 2.35 9.33 -2.34
N TRP A 57 2.12 8.87 -1.10
CA TRP A 57 1.92 7.44 -0.78
C TRP A 57 0.76 6.83 -1.58
N GLU A 58 -0.20 7.65 -2.03
CA GLU A 58 -1.33 7.27 -2.88
C GLU A 58 -0.89 6.67 -4.21
N GLN A 59 0.34 6.96 -4.67
CA GLN A 59 0.93 6.35 -5.86
C GLN A 59 1.34 4.88 -5.62
N TYR A 60 1.51 4.48 -4.36
CA TYR A 60 1.88 3.13 -3.92
C TYR A 60 0.67 2.33 -3.44
N TYR A 61 -0.50 2.96 -3.34
CA TYR A 61 -1.75 2.39 -2.88
C TYR A 61 -2.72 2.23 -4.07
N TYR A 62 -3.21 1.02 -4.31
CA TYR A 62 -3.96 0.64 -5.51
C TYR A 62 -5.37 0.24 -5.13
N THR A 63 -6.37 0.86 -5.76
CA THR A 63 -7.78 0.59 -5.47
C THR A 63 -8.52 -0.23 -6.52
N SER A 64 -7.89 -0.49 -7.65
CA SER A 64 -8.42 -1.35 -8.71
C SER A 64 -7.30 -2.07 -9.46
N ILE A 65 -7.64 -3.15 -10.16
CA ILE A 65 -6.68 -3.90 -10.99
C ILE A 65 -6.18 -3.03 -12.14
N ASP A 66 -7.02 -2.14 -12.69
CA ASP A 66 -6.65 -1.23 -13.78
C ASP A 66 -5.52 -0.27 -13.39
N GLU A 67 -5.38 0.05 -12.10
CA GLU A 67 -4.30 0.89 -11.62
C GLU A 67 -2.93 0.20 -11.64
N ILE A 68 -2.87 -1.14 -11.64
CA ILE A 68 -1.61 -1.90 -11.58
C ILE A 68 -0.73 -1.59 -12.79
N SER A 69 -1.34 -1.41 -13.96
CA SER A 69 -0.65 -1.09 -15.22
C SER A 69 -0.53 0.41 -15.50
N SER A 70 -1.03 1.27 -14.60
CA SER A 70 -0.97 2.72 -14.76
C SER A 70 0.45 3.25 -14.70
N ALA A 71 0.87 4.01 -15.71
CA ALA A 71 2.18 4.65 -15.77
C ALA A 71 2.41 5.68 -14.65
N GLU A 72 1.32 6.22 -14.09
CA GLU A 72 1.42 7.22 -13.01
C GLU A 72 1.69 6.58 -11.64
N LYS A 73 1.45 5.28 -11.50
CA LYS A 73 1.58 4.55 -10.24
C LYS A 73 3.02 4.07 -10.01
N ALA A 74 3.37 3.93 -8.73
CA ALA A 74 4.74 3.69 -8.31
C ALA A 74 5.31 2.34 -8.79
N LEU A 75 4.48 1.30 -8.91
CA LEU A 75 4.92 -0.01 -9.40
C LEU A 75 5.50 0.07 -10.82
N VAL A 76 4.82 0.75 -11.74
CA VAL A 76 5.29 0.89 -13.13
C VAL A 76 6.56 1.74 -13.17
N LYS A 77 6.59 2.87 -12.45
CA LYS A 77 7.77 3.72 -12.33
C LYS A 77 8.97 2.95 -11.77
N TRP A 78 8.77 2.12 -10.75
CA TRP A 78 9.82 1.30 -10.16
C TRP A 78 10.35 0.24 -11.13
N ILE A 79 9.48 -0.45 -11.86
CA ILE A 79 9.88 -1.43 -12.90
C ILE A 79 10.72 -0.75 -14.00
N ARG A 80 10.42 0.52 -14.32
CA ARG A 80 11.17 1.32 -15.30
C ARG A 80 12.47 1.94 -14.76
N GLY A 81 12.74 1.83 -13.46
CA GLY A 81 13.91 2.43 -12.82
C GLY A 81 13.78 3.94 -12.58
N GLU A 82 12.55 4.45 -12.49
CA GLU A 82 12.23 5.88 -12.31
C GLU A 82 12.00 6.25 -10.81
N LEU A 83 12.31 5.33 -9.87
CA LEU A 83 11.95 5.40 -8.45
C LEU A 83 12.99 4.83 -7.49
#